data_AF-A0A2N2XWJ9-F1
#
_entry.id   AF-A0A2N2XWJ9-F1
#
_cell.length_a   1.000
_cell.length_b   1.000
_cell.length_c   1.000
_cell.angle_alpha   90.00
_cell.angle_beta   90.00
_cell.angle_gamma   90.00
#
_symmetry.space_group_name_H-M   'P 1'
#
loop_
_entity.id
_entity.type
_entity.pdbx_description
1 polymer ?
#
loop_
_entity_poly.entity_id
_entity_poly.type
_entity_poly.pdbx_seq_one_letter_code
_entity_poly.pdbx_strand_id
1 'polypeptide(L)'
;KAETIKQIYPNIFKWLDLFNTNVIVLLIITLFVCIITMISTFFIIVLEQTKTIGILKTIGMSTKSIFRLFIIIAIRLILKGMLWGNGIALSIGLVQKYFKIFKLDPETYYVSSVPIDFDPLTIFLLNIGVLLICLASLALPALFVSKRISPVSAIRFD
;
A
#
# COMPACT_ATOMS: atom_id res chain seq x y z
N LYS A 1 25.80 25.55 -30.42
CA LYS A 1 25.91 24.31 -29.60
C LYS A 1 24.66 24.30 -28.72
N ALA A 2 23.75 23.34 -28.90
CA ALA A 2 22.55 23.28 -28.07
C ALA A 2 22.96 22.82 -26.67
N GLU A 3 23.01 23.74 -25.72
CA GLU A 3 23.24 23.41 -24.31
C GLU A 3 21.89 23.04 -23.69
N THR A 4 21.83 21.86 -23.09
CA THR A 4 20.62 21.39 -22.40
C THR A 4 20.34 22.32 -21.23
N ILE A 5 19.07 22.66 -20.96
CA ILE A 5 18.65 23.57 -19.86
C ILE A 5 19.26 23.15 -18.49
N LYS A 6 19.52 21.85 -18.31
CA LYS A 6 20.21 21.27 -17.14
C LYS A 6 21.66 21.75 -16.96
N GLN A 7 22.37 22.07 -18.05
CA GLN A 7 23.73 22.60 -18.03
C GLN A 7 23.75 24.12 -17.81
N ILE A 8 22.70 24.83 -18.21
CA ILE A 8 22.58 26.29 -18.05
C ILE A 8 22.26 26.64 -16.59
N TYR A 9 21.47 25.81 -15.89
CA TYR A 9 21.08 26.03 -14.49
C TYR A 9 21.40 24.83 -13.57
N PRO A 10 22.67 24.43 -13.43
CA PRO A 10 23.05 23.21 -12.71
C PRO A 10 22.64 23.23 -11.23
N ASN A 11 22.65 24.40 -10.59
CA ASN A 11 22.27 24.55 -9.18
C ASN A 11 20.78 24.31 -8.93
N ILE A 12 19.90 24.76 -9.83
CA ILE A 12 18.44 24.57 -9.71
C ILE A 12 18.11 23.09 -9.85
N PHE A 13 18.68 22.41 -10.85
CA PHE A 13 18.46 20.97 -11.02
C PHE A 13 19.06 20.15 -9.88
N LYS A 14 20.22 20.55 -9.34
CA LYS A 14 20.80 19.88 -8.16
C LYS A 14 19.89 20.01 -6.94
N TRP A 15 19.29 21.18 -6.72
CA TRP A 15 18.31 21.39 -5.65
C TRP A 15 17.02 20.58 -5.88
N LEU A 16 16.50 20.55 -7.11
CA LEU A 16 15.35 19.73 -7.49
C LEU A 16 15.61 18.23 -7.26
N ASP A 17 16.80 17.75 -7.61
CA ASP A 17 17.23 16.36 -7.41
C ASP A 17 17.29 16.01 -5.90
N LEU A 18 17.68 16.95 -5.03
CA LEU A 18 17.62 16.76 -3.57
C LEU A 18 16.18 16.64 -3.06
N PHE A 19 15.24 17.45 -3.56
CA PHE A 19 13.81 17.32 -3.20
C PHE A 19 13.23 15.98 -3.64
N ASN A 20 13.49 15.57 -4.89
CA ASN A 20 13.05 14.28 -5.41
C ASN A 20 13.57 13.12 -4.55
N THR A 21 14.83 13.17 -4.15
CA THR A 21 15.44 12.15 -3.30
C THR A 21 14.75 12.06 -1.94
N ASN A 22 14.47 13.20 -1.28
CA ASN A 22 13.79 13.21 0.02
C ASN A 22 12.37 12.62 -0.07
N VAL A 23 11.61 12.98 -1.11
CA VAL A 23 10.26 12.43 -1.33
C VAL A 23 10.31 10.92 -1.51
N ILE A 24 11.26 10.41 -2.30
CA ILE A 24 11.43 8.96 -2.51
C ILE A 24 11.78 8.26 -1.18
N VAL A 25 12.66 8.83 -0.37
CA VAL A 25 13.02 8.26 0.94
C VAL A 25 11.81 8.18 1.87
N LEU A 26 11.01 9.25 1.95
CA LEU A 26 9.78 9.27 2.75
C LEU A 26 8.78 8.21 2.26
N LEU A 27 8.58 8.10 0.95
CA LEU A 27 7.70 7.09 0.36
C LEU A 27 8.14 5.67 0.73
N ILE A 28 9.44 5.36 0.67
CA ILE A 28 9.97 4.05 1.05
C ILE A 28 9.70 3.75 2.53
N ILE A 29 9.94 4.71 3.42
CA ILE A 29 9.73 4.53 4.85
C ILE A 29 8.25 4.30 5.16
N THR A 30 7.35 5.12 4.61
CA THR A 30 5.90 4.95 4.81
C THR A 30 5.42 3.61 4.26
N LEU A 31 5.88 3.21 3.07
CA LEU A 31 5.53 1.93 2.47
C LEU A 31 5.99 0.76 3.34
N PHE A 32 7.19 0.83 3.91
CA PHE A 32 7.72 -0.17 4.83
C PHE A 32 6.84 -0.30 6.10
N VAL A 33 6.48 0.83 6.72
CA VAL A 33 5.58 0.85 7.88
C VAL A 33 4.21 0.26 7.55
N CYS A 34 3.64 0.58 6.38
CA CYS A 34 2.39 0.02 5.91
C CYS A 34 2.45 -1.50 5.75
N ILE A 35 3.52 -2.04 5.18
CA ILE A 35 3.70 -3.49 5.01
C ILE A 35 3.71 -4.20 6.37
N ILE A 36 4.51 -3.72 7.32
CA ILE A 36 4.58 -4.32 8.66
C ILE A 36 3.21 -4.29 9.34
N THR A 37 2.54 -3.14 9.31
CA THR A 37 1.21 -2.96 9.91
C THR A 37 0.20 -3.93 9.31
N MET A 38 0.24 -4.10 7.99
CA MET A 38 -0.63 -5.01 7.27
C MET A 38 -0.37 -6.48 7.66
N ILE A 39 0.91 -6.90 7.73
CA ILE A 39 1.28 -8.26 8.13
C ILE A 39 0.78 -8.55 9.54
N SER A 40 1.07 -7.65 10.50
CA SER A 40 0.68 -7.83 11.90
C SER A 40 -0.84 -7.89 12.07
N THR A 41 -1.57 -6.99 11.42
CA THR A 41 -3.04 -6.95 11.49
C THR A 41 -3.65 -8.22 10.88
N PHE A 42 -3.17 -8.63 9.70
CA PHE A 42 -3.68 -9.84 9.06
C PHE A 42 -3.36 -11.10 9.87
N PHE A 43 -2.17 -11.17 10.46
CA PHE A 43 -1.79 -12.27 11.34
C PHE A 43 -2.77 -12.40 12.52
N ILE A 44 -3.13 -11.29 13.16
CA ILE A 44 -4.13 -11.26 14.25
C ILE A 44 -5.49 -11.78 13.75
N ILE A 45 -5.97 -11.30 12.60
CA ILE A 45 -7.25 -11.75 12.01
C ILE A 45 -7.26 -13.27 11.76
N VAL A 46 -6.14 -13.82 11.28
CA VAL A 46 -6.03 -15.27 11.04
C VAL A 46 -6.04 -16.06 12.35
N LEU A 47 -5.37 -15.56 13.40
CA LEU A 47 -5.35 -16.20 14.72
C LEU A 47 -6.74 -16.23 15.36
N GLU A 48 -7.50 -15.14 15.27
CA GLU A 48 -8.88 -15.08 15.78
C GLU A 48 -9.80 -16.10 15.09
N GLN A 49 -9.54 -16.39 13.82
CA GLN A 49 -10.33 -17.33 13.03
C GLN A 49 -9.91 -18.81 13.17
N THR A 50 -8.95 -19.12 14.05
CA THR A 50 -8.47 -20.51 14.28
C THR A 50 -9.59 -21.47 14.69
N LYS A 51 -10.53 -21.03 15.54
CA LYS A 51 -11.71 -21.84 15.93
C LYS A 51 -12.59 -22.17 14.72
N THR A 52 -12.89 -21.18 13.90
CA THR A 52 -13.67 -21.33 12.66
C THR A 52 -12.99 -22.28 11.68
N ILE A 53 -11.67 -22.18 11.53
CA ILE A 53 -10.85 -23.10 10.71
C ILE A 53 -10.98 -24.54 11.22
N GLY A 54 -10.98 -24.75 12.54
CA GLY A 54 -11.21 -26.05 13.17
C GLY A 54 -12.55 -26.66 12.78
N ILE A 55 -13.63 -25.88 12.90
CA ILE A 55 -15.00 -26.30 12.51
C ILE A 55 -15.09 -26.61 11.01
N LEU A 56 -14.49 -25.78 10.16
CA LEU A 56 -14.50 -26.03 8.71
C LEU A 56 -13.77 -27.34 8.36
N LYS A 57 -12.67 -27.66 9.06
CA LYS A 57 -11.96 -28.93 8.86
C LYS A 57 -12.76 -30.14 9.33
N THR A 58 -13.54 -30.04 10.42
CA THR A 58 -14.36 -31.17 10.89
C THR A 58 -15.50 -31.50 9.93
N ILE A 59 -16.00 -30.50 9.19
CA ILE A 59 -17.02 -30.68 8.13
C ILE A 59 -16.37 -31.17 6.80
N GLY A 60 -15.06 -31.43 6.79
CA GLY A 60 -14.35 -32.03 5.64
C GLY A 60 -13.69 -31.02 4.69
N MET A 61 -13.60 -29.74 5.05
CA MET A 61 -12.94 -28.75 4.21
C MET A 61 -11.43 -28.97 4.18
N SER A 62 -10.86 -29.07 2.98
CA SER A 62 -9.41 -29.22 2.80
C SER A 62 -8.66 -27.93 3.16
N THR A 63 -7.44 -28.06 3.68
CA THR A 63 -6.55 -26.92 4.02
C THR A 63 -6.35 -25.97 2.84
N LYS A 64 -6.29 -26.50 1.60
CA LYS A 64 -6.19 -25.69 0.37
C LYS A 64 -7.42 -24.81 0.11
N SER A 65 -8.61 -25.29 0.48
CA SER A 65 -9.85 -24.53 0.31
C SER A 65 -9.97 -23.44 1.36
N ILE A 66 -9.55 -23.72 2.59
CA ILE A 66 -9.47 -22.73 3.68
C ILE A 66 -8.50 -21.61 3.29
N PHE A 67 -7.31 -21.95 2.79
CA PHE A 67 -6.33 -20.96 2.31
C PHE A 67 -6.91 -20.08 1.19
N ARG A 68 -7.57 -20.68 0.19
CA ARG A 68 -8.24 -19.93 -0.88
C ARG A 68 -9.29 -18.96 -0.35
N LEU A 69 -10.09 -19.37 0.64
CA LEU A 69 -11.09 -18.49 1.26
C LEU A 69 -10.43 -17.25 1.89
N PHE A 70 -9.35 -17.43 2.65
CA PHE A 70 -8.64 -16.30 3.27
C PHE A 70 -8.04 -15.34 2.23
N ILE A 71 -7.44 -15.87 1.17
CA ILE A 71 -6.92 -15.03 0.08
C ILE A 71 -8.04 -14.21 -0.57
N ILE A 72 -9.22 -14.81 -0.81
CA ILE A 72 -10.38 -14.09 -1.37
C ILE A 72 -10.84 -12.98 -0.42
N ILE A 73 -10.94 -13.25 0.88
CA ILE A 73 -11.32 -12.24 1.88
C ILE A 73 -10.31 -11.09 1.88
N ALA A 74 -9.02 -11.40 1.87
CA ALA A 74 -7.96 -10.41 1.89
C ALA A 74 -7.92 -9.55 0.62
N ILE A 75 -8.11 -10.16 -0.56
CA ILE A 75 -8.26 -9.42 -1.83
C ILE A 75 -9.43 -8.44 -1.75
N ARG A 76 -10.60 -8.88 -1.24
CA ARG A 76 -11.77 -8.00 -1.10
C ARG A 76 -11.51 -6.85 -0.13
N LEU A 77 -10.75 -7.10 0.94
CA LEU A 77 -10.34 -6.07 1.90
C LEU A 77 -9.43 -5.03 1.24
N ILE A 78 -8.38 -5.49 0.53
CA ILE A 78 -7.44 -4.61 -0.18
C ILE A 78 -8.17 -3.79 -1.23
N LEU A 79 -8.99 -4.41 -2.07
CA LEU A 79 -9.73 -3.71 -3.12
C LEU A 79 -10.66 -2.62 -2.57
N LYS A 80 -11.37 -2.90 -1.47
CA LYS A 80 -12.18 -1.88 -0.80
C LYS A 80 -11.31 -0.75 -0.24
N GLY A 81 -10.21 -1.08 0.44
CA GLY A 81 -9.29 -0.09 0.98
C GLY A 81 -8.68 0.79 -0.11
N MET A 82 -8.27 0.20 -1.24
CA MET A 82 -7.77 0.91 -2.41
C MET A 82 -8.85 1.81 -3.01
N LEU A 83 -10.09 1.34 -3.15
CA LEU A 83 -11.17 2.15 -3.71
C LEU A 83 -11.45 3.40 -2.87
N TRP A 84 -11.53 3.25 -1.54
CA TRP A 84 -11.69 4.39 -0.63
C TRP A 84 -10.47 5.29 -0.61
N GLY A 85 -9.26 4.71 -0.56
CA GLY A 85 -8.01 5.47 -0.55
C GLY A 85 -7.81 6.31 -1.81
N ASN A 86 -8.03 5.73 -2.99
CA ASN A 86 -8.00 6.47 -4.26
C ASN A 86 -9.11 7.52 -4.31
N GLY A 87 -10.32 7.20 -3.86
CA GLY A 87 -11.42 8.16 -3.79
C GLY A 87 -11.07 9.39 -2.96
N ILE A 88 -10.49 9.21 -1.77
CA ILE A 88 -10.05 10.30 -0.89
C ILE A 88 -8.87 11.06 -1.53
N ALA A 89 -7.85 10.36 -2.02
CA ALA A 89 -6.67 10.98 -2.62
C ALA A 89 -7.02 11.83 -3.85
N LEU A 90 -7.84 11.30 -4.76
CA LEU A 90 -8.31 12.02 -5.94
C LEU A 90 -9.19 13.19 -5.55
N SER A 91 -10.09 13.04 -4.57
CA SER A 91 -10.95 14.14 -4.11
C SER A 91 -10.13 15.29 -3.56
N ILE A 92 -9.17 15.01 -2.67
CA ILE A 92 -8.26 16.02 -2.13
C ILE A 92 -7.46 16.67 -3.26
N GLY A 93 -6.93 15.87 -4.20
CA GLY A 93 -6.16 16.39 -5.31
C GLY A 93 -6.98 17.28 -6.25
N LEU A 94 -8.24 16.93 -6.53
CA LEU A 94 -9.15 17.75 -7.34
C LEU A 94 -9.49 19.05 -6.62
N VAL A 95 -9.80 18.99 -5.32
CA VAL A 95 -10.05 20.17 -4.51
C VAL A 95 -8.85 21.12 -4.55
N GLN A 96 -7.63 20.61 -4.36
CA GLN A 96 -6.43 21.44 -4.44
C GLN A 96 -6.17 21.96 -5.87
N LYS A 97 -6.47 21.19 -6.92
CA LYS A 97 -6.31 21.62 -8.32
C LYS A 97 -7.24 22.79 -8.69
N TYR A 98 -8.51 22.73 -8.27
CA TYR A 98 -9.52 23.74 -8.61
C TYR A 98 -9.56 24.92 -7.63
N PHE A 99 -9.54 24.64 -6.34
CA PHE A 99 -9.68 25.67 -5.30
C PHE A 99 -8.34 26.26 -4.85
N LYS A 100 -7.20 25.63 -5.20
CA LYS A 100 -5.84 26.08 -4.87
C LYS A 100 -5.73 26.53 -3.40
N ILE A 101 -6.24 25.71 -2.49
CA ILE A 101 -6.35 26.01 -1.06
C ILE A 101 -4.95 26.22 -0.47
N PHE A 102 -4.01 25.36 -0.83
CA PHE A 102 -2.60 25.52 -0.50
C PHE A 102 -1.92 26.40 -1.55
N LYS A 103 -1.89 27.71 -1.29
CA LYS A 103 -1.09 28.69 -2.04
C LYS A 103 0.33 28.67 -1.51
N LEU A 104 1.30 28.71 -2.41
CA LEU A 104 2.71 28.86 -2.04
C LEU A 104 3.14 30.28 -2.36
N ASP A 105 4.00 30.83 -1.51
CA ASP A 105 4.62 32.12 -1.76
C ASP A 105 5.52 32.02 -3.01
N PRO A 106 5.18 32.71 -4.12
CA PRO A 106 5.93 32.62 -5.37
C PRO A 106 7.39 33.05 -5.22
N GLU A 107 7.70 33.91 -4.23
CA GLU A 107 9.07 34.37 -3.99
C GLU A 107 9.97 33.28 -3.39
N THR A 108 9.39 32.37 -2.61
CA THR A 108 10.15 31.28 -1.95
C THR A 108 10.14 29.99 -2.78
N TYR A 109 9.02 29.68 -3.45
CA TYR A 109 8.81 28.37 -4.09
C TYR A 109 8.73 28.40 -5.61
N TYR A 110 8.83 29.59 -6.24
CA TYR A 110 8.76 29.78 -7.70
C TYR A 110 7.46 29.21 -8.36
N VAL A 111 6.47 28.80 -7.56
CA VAL A 111 5.15 28.31 -7.98
C VAL A 111 4.07 28.89 -7.07
N SER A 112 2.95 29.35 -7.65
CA SER A 112 1.88 30.03 -6.89
C SER A 112 0.95 29.07 -6.12
N SER A 113 1.01 27.78 -6.42
CA SER A 113 0.22 26.72 -5.79
C SER A 113 0.84 25.36 -6.10
N VAL A 114 0.63 24.36 -5.25
CA VAL A 114 1.07 22.98 -5.54
C VAL A 114 0.41 22.50 -6.83
N PRO A 115 1.17 22.28 -7.92
CA PRO A 115 0.61 21.75 -9.14
C PRO A 115 0.28 20.27 -8.93
N ILE A 116 -0.96 19.87 -9.25
CA ILE A 116 -1.39 18.48 -9.18
C ILE A 116 -1.61 17.99 -10.60
N ASP A 117 -0.74 17.07 -11.00
CA ASP A 117 -0.87 16.35 -12.24
C ASP A 117 -1.41 14.94 -11.99
N PHE A 118 -2.42 14.56 -12.77
CA PHE A 118 -3.04 13.25 -12.68
C PHE A 118 -2.67 12.48 -13.93
N ASP A 119 -1.59 11.71 -13.84
CA ASP A 119 -1.25 10.75 -14.89
C ASP A 119 -1.97 9.42 -14.64
N PRO A 120 -2.96 9.04 -15.47
CA PRO A 120 -3.73 7.81 -15.26
C PRO A 120 -2.84 6.56 -15.29
N LEU A 121 -1.77 6.57 -16.08
CA LEU A 121 -0.85 5.45 -16.19
C LEU A 121 -0.08 5.23 -14.89
N THR A 122 0.47 6.30 -14.31
CA THR A 122 1.17 6.27 -13.02
C THR A 122 0.24 5.80 -11.90
N ILE A 123 -1.00 6.32 -11.85
CA ILE A 123 -1.99 5.90 -10.85
C ILE A 123 -2.29 4.40 -10.99
N PHE A 124 -2.50 3.93 -12.22
CA PHE A 124 -2.78 2.52 -12.49
C PHE A 124 -1.61 1.61 -12.08
N LEU A 125 -0.39 1.95 -12.48
CA LEU A 125 0.83 1.21 -12.13
C LEU A 125 1.06 1.18 -10.62
N LEU A 126 0.83 2.30 -9.92
CA LEU A 126 0.95 2.38 -8.48
C LEU A 126 -0.06 1.46 -7.78
N ASN A 127 -1.31 1.46 -8.24
CA ASN A 127 -2.35 0.57 -7.72
C ASN A 127 -1.98 -0.91 -7.91
N ILE A 128 -1.47 -1.30 -9.09
CA ILE A 128 -0.97 -2.66 -9.31
C ILE A 128 0.19 -2.99 -8.38
N GLY A 129 1.17 -2.08 -8.24
CA GLY A 129 2.33 -2.28 -7.37
C GLY A 129 1.93 -2.51 -5.91
N VAL A 130 1.03 -1.68 -5.39
CA VAL A 130 0.50 -1.82 -4.02
C VAL A 130 -0.26 -3.13 -3.87
N LEU A 131 -1.13 -3.48 -4.81
CA LEU A 131 -1.89 -4.73 -4.78
C LEU A 131 -0.94 -5.95 -4.70
N LEU A 132 0.12 -5.98 -5.51
CA LEU A 132 1.09 -7.07 -5.52
C LEU A 132 1.87 -7.16 -4.20
N ILE A 133 2.32 -6.02 -3.66
CA ILE A 133 3.06 -5.97 -2.39
C ILE A 133 2.16 -6.45 -1.23
N CYS A 134 0.91 -5.99 -1.20
CA CYS A 134 -0.09 -6.41 -0.23
C CYS A 134 -0.41 -7.90 -0.33
N LEU A 135 -0.55 -8.44 -1.55
CA LEU A 135 -0.76 -9.87 -1.75
C LEU A 135 0.44 -10.71 -1.32
N ALA A 136 1.66 -10.26 -1.62
CA ALA A 136 2.88 -10.93 -1.20
C ALA A 136 3.02 -10.92 0.34
N SER A 137 2.72 -9.80 0.98
CA SER A 137 2.78 -9.66 2.44
C SER A 137 1.80 -10.58 3.16
N LEU A 138 0.63 -10.85 2.57
CA LEU A 138 -0.39 -11.78 3.07
C LEU A 138 -0.03 -13.26 2.86
N ALA A 139 0.61 -13.57 1.73
CA ALA A 139 0.98 -14.93 1.38
C ALA A 139 1.96 -15.51 2.41
N LEU A 140 2.88 -14.69 2.94
CA LEU A 140 3.85 -15.08 3.97
C LEU A 140 3.16 -15.67 5.23
N PRO A 141 2.40 -14.92 6.05
CA PRO A 141 1.79 -15.42 7.27
C PRO A 141 0.81 -16.56 7.01
N ALA A 142 0.04 -16.51 5.92
CA ALA A 142 -0.91 -17.57 5.59
C ALA A 142 -0.23 -18.92 5.31
N LEU A 143 0.94 -18.92 4.66
CA LEU A 143 1.74 -20.12 4.45
C LEU A 143 2.42 -20.59 5.74
N PHE A 144 2.93 -19.68 6.56
CA PHE A 144 3.52 -20.01 7.87
C PHE A 144 2.50 -20.68 8.80
N VAL A 145 1.29 -20.11 8.88
CA VAL A 145 0.16 -20.66 9.65
C VAL A 145 -0.27 -22.02 9.11
N SER A 146 -0.43 -22.18 7.80
CA SER A 146 -0.84 -23.46 7.20
C SER A 146 0.17 -24.60 7.43
N LYS A 147 1.46 -24.32 7.62
CA LYS A 147 2.51 -25.33 7.83
C LYS A 147 2.78 -25.64 9.30
N ARG A 148 2.65 -24.66 10.21
CA ARG A 148 2.96 -24.86 11.64
C ARG A 148 1.75 -25.02 12.54
N ILE A 149 0.55 -24.60 12.13
CA ILE A 149 -0.67 -24.91 12.88
C ILE A 149 -1.06 -26.35 12.55
N SER A 150 -0.39 -27.29 13.21
CA SER A 150 -0.95 -28.62 13.36
C SER A 150 -2.26 -28.46 14.15
N PRO A 151 -3.38 -29.05 13.70
CA PRO A 151 -4.68 -29.01 14.41
C PRO A 151 -4.58 -29.47 15.87
N VAL A 152 -3.52 -30.20 16.21
CA VAL A 152 -3.29 -30.87 17.50
C VAL A 152 -2.86 -29.90 18.61
N SER A 153 -2.27 -28.74 18.29
CA SER A 153 -1.88 -27.75 19.30
C SER A 153 -3.01 -26.78 19.68
N ALA A 154 -4.10 -26.73 18.90
CA ALA A 154 -5.25 -25.85 19.14
C ALA A 154 -6.30 -26.44 20.10
N ILE A 155 -6.23 -27.75 20.37
CA ILE A 155 -7.14 -28.48 21.26
C ILE A 155 -6.51 -28.66 22.66
N ARG A 156 -5.24 -28.32 22.83
CA ARG A 156 -4.50 -28.44 24.10
C ARG A 156 -4.24 -27.05 24.70
N PHE A 157 -5.31 -26.32 24.95
CA PHE A 157 -5.32 -25.23 25.91
C PHE A 157 -6.58 -25.39 26.77
N ASP A 158 -6.51 -26.40 27.65
CA ASP A 158 -7.00 -26.26 29.02
C ASP A 158 -5.81 -25.83 29.87
#